data_AF-A0A9E2AC83-F1
#
_entry.id   AF-A0A9E2AC83-F1
#
_cell.length_a   1.000
_cell.length_b   1.000
_cell.length_c   1.000
_cell.angle_alpha   90.00
_cell.angle_beta   90.00
_cell.angle_gamma   90.00
#
_symmetry.space_group_name_H-M   'P 1'
#
loop_
_entity.id
_entity.type
_entity.pdbx_description
1 polymer ?
#
loop_
_entity_poly.entity_id
_entity_poly.type
_entity_poly.pdbx_seq_one_letter_code
_entity_poly.pdbx_strand_id
1 'polypeptide(L)'
;QFLGVEAFFRGFLLFGLAPVLGRWPAIAVMVVPYTMIHFGKPMPEAFAAIVAGFFLGWLALRSRSFVPGVFLHVAVAVTMDLLVISRIG
;
A
#
# COMPACT_ATOMS: atom_id res chain seq x y z
N GLN A 1 -8.63 -2.79 -8.92
CA GLN A 1 -7.72 -3.36 -7.91
C GLN A 1 -7.43 -2.38 -6.75
N PHE A 2 -6.97 -1.16 -7.01
CA PHE A 2 -6.36 -0.28 -5.99
C PHE A 2 -7.25 0.09 -4.80
N LEU A 3 -8.53 0.40 -5.06
CA LEU A 3 -9.49 0.73 -4.00
C LEU A 3 -9.66 -0.43 -3.00
N GLY A 4 -9.86 -1.66 -3.51
CA GLY A 4 -10.06 -2.84 -2.66
C GLY A 4 -8.82 -3.19 -1.84
N VAL A 5 -7.63 -3.08 -2.43
CA VAL A 5 -6.35 -3.31 -1.72
C VAL A 5 -6.20 -2.31 -0.57
N GLU A 6 -6.38 -1.02 -0.84
CA GLU A 6 -6.21 0.00 0.21
C GLU A 6 -7.32 -0.05 1.26
N ALA A 7 -8.57 -0.29 0.86
CA ALA A 7 -9.68 -0.47 1.77
C ALA A 7 -9.46 -1.69 2.69
N PHE A 8 -8.94 -2.80 2.18
CA PHE A 8 -8.65 -3.97 2.99
C PHE A 8 -7.46 -3.74 3.94
N PHE A 9 -6.29 -3.37 3.43
CA PHE A 9 -5.09 -3.29 4.25
C PHE A 9 -5.09 -2.08 5.18
N ARG A 10 -5.43 -0.88 4.70
CA ARG A 10 -5.35 0.36 5.49
C ARG A 10 -6.70 0.67 6.14
N GLY A 11 -7.80 0.38 5.45
CA GLY A 11 -9.16 0.62 5.96
C GLY A 11 -9.60 -0.40 7.01
N PHE A 12 -9.60 -1.70 6.67
CA PHE A 12 -10.09 -2.75 7.57
C PHE A 12 -8.99 -3.23 8.53
N LEU A 13 -7.89 -3.76 7.99
CA LEU A 13 -6.87 -4.44 8.79
C LEU A 13 -6.12 -3.46 9.70
N LEU A 14 -5.53 -2.40 9.16
CA LEU A 14 -4.76 -1.44 9.96
C LEU A 14 -5.62 -0.69 10.99
N PHE A 15 -6.75 -0.11 10.57
CA PHE A 15 -7.61 0.62 11.51
C PHE A 15 -8.32 -0.30 12.51
N GLY A 16 -8.58 -1.56 12.17
CA GLY A 16 -9.08 -2.57 13.11
C GLY A 16 -8.03 -3.00 14.14
N LEU A 17 -6.76 -3.11 13.74
CA LEU A 17 -5.66 -3.53 14.62
C LEU A 17 -5.10 -2.39 15.49
N ALA A 18 -5.08 -1.14 14.98
CA ALA A 18 -4.43 -0.02 15.67
C ALA A 18 -4.97 0.27 17.10
N PRO A 19 -6.28 0.13 17.40
CA PRO A 19 -6.80 0.28 18.76
C PRO A 19 -6.38 -0.85 19.71
N VAL A 20 -6.05 -2.03 19.19
CA VAL A 20 -5.73 -3.24 19.99
C VAL A 20 -4.23 -3.38 20.19
N LEU A 21 -3.45 -3.19 19.13
CA LEU A 21 -2.00 -3.42 19.12
C LEU A 21 -1.17 -2.14 19.24
N GLY A 22 -1.80 -0.97 19.15
CA GLY A 22 -1.11 0.30 18.99
C GLY A 22 -0.60 0.53 17.57
N ARG A 23 -0.09 1.74 17.30
CA ARG A 23 0.19 2.23 15.93
C ARG A 23 1.25 1.40 15.21
N TRP A 24 2.45 1.27 15.78
CA TRP A 24 3.59 0.62 15.11
C TRP A 24 3.43 -0.90 14.97
N PRO A 25 2.98 -1.65 16.01
CA PRO A 25 2.74 -3.06 15.86
C PRO A 25 1.62 -3.37 14.86
N ALA A 26 0.54 -2.58 14.83
CA ALA A 26 -0.52 -2.73 13.82
C ALA A 26 -0.01 -2.52 12.38
N ILE A 27 0.87 -1.54 12.16
CA ILE A 27 1.51 -1.36 10.85
C ILE A 27 2.36 -2.59 10.51
N ALA A 28 3.21 -3.06 11.42
CA ALA A 28 4.06 -4.22 11.16
C ALA A 28 3.24 -5.47 10.81
N VAL A 29 2.15 -5.74 11.55
CA VAL A 29 1.24 -6.85 11.27
C VAL A 29 0.54 -6.70 9.92
N MET A 30 0.10 -5.49 9.56
CA MET A 30 -0.53 -5.23 8.25
C MET A 30 0.45 -5.38 7.09
N VAL A 31 1.72 -4.99 7.27
CA VAL A 31 2.77 -5.06 6.23
C VAL A 31 3.06 -6.48 5.81
N VAL A 32 2.93 -7.47 6.70
CA VAL A 32 3.19 -8.89 6.37
C VAL A 32 2.29 -9.39 5.23
N PRO A 33 0.94 -9.46 5.37
CA PRO A 33 0.08 -9.90 4.29
C PRO A 33 0.10 -8.93 3.09
N TYR A 34 0.36 -7.63 3.29
CA TYR A 34 0.55 -6.69 2.18
C TYR A 34 1.80 -7.01 1.34
N THR A 35 2.87 -7.47 1.96
CA THR A 35 4.09 -7.89 1.25
C THR A 35 3.88 -9.25 0.58
N MET A 36 3.12 -10.15 1.20
CA MET A 36 2.84 -11.49 0.64
C MET A 36 2.14 -11.44 -0.73
N ILE A 37 1.25 -10.46 -0.95
CA ILE A 37 0.61 -10.30 -2.27
C ILE A 37 1.59 -9.85 -3.38
N HIS A 38 2.85 -9.57 -3.04
CA HIS A 38 3.93 -9.26 -3.98
C HIS A 38 4.87 -10.45 -4.26
N PHE A 39 4.68 -11.63 -3.65
CA PHE A 39 5.62 -12.77 -3.75
C PHE A 39 5.72 -13.44 -5.13
N GLY A 40 4.90 -13.06 -6.11
CA GLY A 40 5.05 -13.50 -7.50
C GLY A 40 5.70 -12.47 -8.43
N LYS A 41 6.11 -11.33 -7.88
CA LYS A 41 6.63 -10.18 -8.65
C LYS A 41 8.15 -10.12 -8.60
N PRO A 42 8.81 -9.30 -9.45
CA PRO A 42 10.23 -9.03 -9.32
C PRO A 42 10.61 -8.69 -7.87
N MET A 43 11.68 -9.30 -7.35
CA MET A 43 12.14 -9.12 -5.97
C MET A 43 12.20 -7.64 -5.49
N PRO A 44 12.65 -6.67 -6.31
CA PRO A 44 12.63 -5.27 -5.92
C PRO A 44 11.23 -4.74 -5.56
N GLU A 45 10.15 -5.24 -6.18
CA GLU A 45 8.78 -4.86 -5.85
C GLU A 45 8.37 -5.36 -4.47
N ALA A 46 8.79 -6.56 -4.06
CA ALA A 46 8.51 -7.09 -2.74
C ALA A 46 9.22 -6.26 -1.65
N PHE A 47 10.49 -5.90 -1.86
CA PHE A 47 11.20 -5.02 -0.93
C PHE A 47 10.61 -3.60 -0.89
N ALA A 48 10.25 -3.05 -2.04
CA ALA A 48 9.56 -1.76 -2.12
C ALA A 48 8.21 -1.81 -1.41
N ALA A 49 7.48 -2.92 -1.49
CA ALA A 49 6.21 -3.10 -0.78
C ALA A 49 6.36 -3.06 0.74
N ILE A 50 7.47 -3.57 1.31
CA ILE A 50 7.72 -3.44 2.75
C ILE A 50 7.81 -1.96 3.12
N VAL A 51 8.69 -1.21 2.45
CA VAL A 51 8.90 0.23 2.72
C VAL A 51 7.63 1.03 2.49
N ALA A 52 6.95 0.81 1.36
CA ALA A 52 5.70 1.47 1.03
C ALA A 52 4.58 1.14 2.02
N GLY A 53 4.51 -0.12 2.50
CA GLY A 53 3.53 -0.56 3.48
C GLY A 53 3.69 0.17 4.82
N PHE A 54 4.93 0.33 5.30
CA PHE A 54 5.20 1.11 6.50
C PHE A 54 4.85 2.60 6.34
N PHE A 55 5.29 3.21 5.23
CA PHE A 55 5.01 4.61 4.94
C PHE A 55 3.52 4.90 4.81
N LEU A 56 2.80 4.11 4.00
CA LEU A 56 1.37 4.27 3.79
C LEU A 56 0.55 3.91 5.02
N GLY A 57 0.99 2.93 5.81
CA GLY A 57 0.36 2.62 7.10
C GLY A 57 0.48 3.78 8.07
N TRP A 58 1.67 4.38 8.19
CA TRP A 58 1.86 5.60 8.98
C TRP A 58 0.99 6.76 8.47
N LEU A 59 0.97 6.99 7.16
CA LEU A 59 0.19 8.05 6.53
C LEU A 59 -1.31 7.86 6.80
N ALA A 60 -1.83 6.64 6.63
CA ALA A 60 -3.23 6.33 6.88
C ALA A 60 -3.65 6.59 8.34
N LEU A 61 -2.81 6.22 9.31
CA LEU A 61 -3.05 6.53 10.72
C LEU A 61 -2.90 8.02 11.05
N ARG A 62 -2.10 8.77 10.28
CA ARG A 62 -1.92 10.21 10.47
C ARG A 62 -3.08 11.02 9.87
N SER A 63 -3.51 10.64 8.66
CA SER A 63 -4.62 11.27 7.93
C SER A 63 -6.00 10.77 8.37
N ARG A 64 -6.05 9.66 9.12
CA ARG A 64 -7.28 8.93 9.46
C ARG A 64 -8.06 8.50 8.21
N SER A 65 -7.35 8.19 7.12
CA SER A 65 -7.96 7.83 5.85
C SER A 65 -7.03 6.95 5.01
N PHE A 66 -7.59 5.93 4.35
CA PHE A 66 -6.88 5.10 3.36
C PHE A 66 -6.87 5.72 1.95
N VAL A 67 -7.65 6.78 1.73
CA VAL A 67 -7.81 7.44 0.41
C VAL A 67 -6.49 7.94 -0.19
N PRO A 68 -5.52 8.51 0.59
CA PRO A 68 -4.22 8.89 0.03
C PRO A 68 -3.47 7.74 -0.63
N GLY A 69 -3.59 6.51 -0.10
CA GLY A 69 -2.99 5.32 -0.71
C GLY A 69 -3.65 4.95 -2.04
N VAL A 70 -4.97 5.17 -2.17
CA VAL A 70 -5.69 4.95 -3.44
C VAL A 70 -5.14 5.89 -4.52
N PHE A 71 -4.96 7.17 -4.20
CA PHE A 71 -4.39 8.13 -5.13
C PHE A 71 -2.95 7.79 -5.52
N LEU A 72 -2.12 7.34 -4.58
CA LEU A 72 -0.76 6.91 -4.89
C LEU A 72 -0.75 5.75 -5.89
N HIS A 73 -1.58 4.73 -5.66
CA HIS A 73 -1.67 3.60 -6.57
C HIS A 73 -2.18 4.00 -7.96
N VAL A 74 -3.18 4.88 -8.04
CA VAL A 74 -3.67 5.42 -9.32
C VAL A 74 -2.56 6.20 -10.02
N ALA A 75 -1.81 7.04 -9.31
CA ALA A 75 -0.70 7.81 -9.88
C ALA A 75 0.41 6.91 -10.44
N VAL A 76 0.77 5.84 -9.72
CA VAL A 76 1.74 4.84 -10.20
C VAL A 76 1.23 4.14 -11.47
N ALA A 77 -0.03 3.72 -11.48
CA ALA A 77 -0.64 3.08 -12.65
C ALA A 77 -0.64 3.99 -13.88
N VAL A 78 -1.09 5.24 -13.71
CA VAL A 78 -1.08 6.24 -14.79
C VAL A 78 0.34 6.51 -15.28
N THR A 79 1.32 6.60 -14.38
CA THR A 79 2.72 6.81 -14.76
C THR A 79 3.26 5.64 -15.58
N MET A 80 2.93 4.39 -15.20
CA MET A 80 3.29 3.21 -15.98
C MET A 80 2.67 3.24 -17.38
N ASP A 81 1.38 3.57 -17.49
CA ASP A 81 0.69 3.66 -18.78
C ASP A 81 1.32 4.72 -19.69
N LEU A 82 1.63 5.91 -19.14
CA LEU A 82 2.29 6.98 -19.88
C LEU A 82 3.69 6.60 -20.35
N LEU A 83 4.48 5.92 -19.51
CA LEU A 83 5.82 5.45 -19.86
C LEU A 83 5.80 4.37 -20.95
N VAL A 84 4.76 3.53 -20.97
CA VAL A 84 4.57 2.55 -22.04
C VAL A 84 4.22 3.27 -23.34
N ILE A 85 3.28 4.21 -23.31
CA ILE A 85 2.88 5.00 -24.49
C ILE A 85 4.08 5.77 -25.06
N SER A 86 4.91 6.39 -24.21
CA SER A 86 6.08 7.15 -24.64
C SER A 86 7.19 6.32 -25.26
N ARG A 87 7.14 4.99 -25.13
CA ARG A 87 8.10 4.07 -25.77
C ARG A 87 7.62 3.56 -27.14
N ILE A 88 6.36 3.78 -27.47
CA ILE A 88 5.73 3.31 -28.70
C ILE A 88 5.75 4.41 -29.80
N GLY A 89 5.92 5.68 -29.41
CA GLY A 89 6.15 6.81 -30.33
C GLY A 89 7.62 7.04 -30.59
#